data_AF-A0A7K2JUJ9-F1
#
_entry.id   AF-A0A7K2JUJ9-F1
#
_cell.length_a   1.000
_cell.length_b   1.000
_cell.length_c   1.000
_cell.angle_alpha   90.00
_cell.angle_beta   90.00
_cell.angle_gamma   90.00
#
_symmetry.space_group_name_H-M   'P 1'
#
loop_
_entity.id
_entity.type
_entity.pdbx_description
1 polymer ?
#
loop_
_entity_poly.entity_id
_entity_poly.type
_entity_poly.pdbx_seq_one_letter_code
_entity_poly.pdbx_strand_id
1 'polypeptide(L)'
;MAKGQEQTAPDAVLTRIGQVVMLHHAGDREEARRRYLVLWAEIGEHGDPLHRCTLAHYLADTQDDPGDELAWDLRALSAAEELTEDRAAGRHESAPAARALYPSLHLNLAADYDRLGHREAARLHLRRARVAAVALADDRYGEGVRAAIRRLETRLGDGGPAPDGPWGPPRRQQ
;
A
#
# COMPACT_ATOMS: atom_id res chain seq x y z
N MET A 1 -9.81 -34.39 0.00
CA MET A 1 -10.05 -33.39 1.06
C MET A 1 -8.71 -32.75 1.42
N ALA A 2 -8.32 -31.66 0.76
CA ALA A 2 -7.05 -30.96 1.02
C ALA A 2 -7.18 -29.45 0.71
N LYS A 3 -8.32 -28.83 1.03
CA LYS A 3 -8.57 -27.38 0.82
C LYS A 3 -8.41 -26.54 2.09
N GLY A 4 -8.27 -27.17 3.27
CA GLY A 4 -8.24 -26.47 4.57
C GLY A 4 -6.85 -26.01 5.03
N GLN A 5 -5.77 -26.72 4.68
CA GLN A 5 -4.41 -26.37 5.15
C GLN A 5 -3.85 -25.12 4.45
N GLU A 6 -4.21 -24.94 3.18
CA GLU A 6 -3.76 -23.82 2.34
C GLU A 6 -4.57 -22.54 2.58
N GLN A 7 -5.66 -22.55 3.35
CA GLN A 7 -6.39 -21.34 3.77
C GLN A 7 -5.96 -20.87 5.17
N THR A 8 -5.62 -21.81 6.07
CA THR A 8 -5.09 -21.49 7.41
C THR A 8 -3.72 -20.80 7.35
N ALA A 9 -2.86 -21.18 6.40
CA ALA A 9 -1.53 -20.58 6.24
C ALA A 9 -1.59 -19.13 5.71
N PRO A 10 -2.41 -18.77 4.71
CA PRO A 10 -2.65 -17.39 4.28
C PRO A 10 -3.16 -16.48 5.38
N ASP A 11 -4.17 -16.95 6.12
CA ASP A 11 -4.71 -16.18 7.25
C ASP A 11 -3.65 -15.95 8.33
N ALA A 12 -2.74 -16.91 8.54
CA ALA A 12 -1.61 -16.75 9.45
C ALA A 12 -0.59 -15.69 8.98
N VAL A 13 -0.32 -15.59 7.68
CA VAL A 13 0.58 -14.57 7.13
C VAL A 13 -0.03 -13.17 7.28
N LEU A 14 -1.29 -12.98 6.87
CA LEU A 14 -1.98 -11.69 7.03
C LEU A 14 -2.09 -11.27 8.51
N THR A 15 -2.31 -12.24 9.41
CA THR A 15 -2.30 -11.99 10.86
C THR A 15 -0.93 -11.49 11.34
N ARG A 16 0.16 -12.12 10.90
CA ARG A 16 1.52 -11.69 11.25
C ARG A 16 1.83 -10.30 10.69
N ILE A 17 1.40 -10.00 9.47
CA ILE A 17 1.50 -8.64 8.91
C ILE A 17 0.77 -7.65 9.82
N GLY A 18 -0.48 -7.93 10.19
CA GLY A 18 -1.27 -7.08 11.09
C GLY A 18 -0.62 -6.85 12.46
N GLN A 19 0.07 -7.85 13.02
CA GLN A 19 0.84 -7.69 14.27
C GLN A 19 1.99 -6.69 14.12
N VAL A 20 2.70 -6.73 12.99
CA VAL A 20 3.79 -5.79 12.72
C VAL A 20 3.24 -4.39 12.42
N VAL A 21 2.06 -4.27 11.81
CA VAL A 21 1.37 -2.97 11.62
C VAL A 21 1.08 -2.31 12.97
N MET A 22 0.55 -3.07 13.93
CA MET A 22 0.30 -2.55 15.28
C MET A 22 1.60 -2.09 15.96
N LEU A 23 2.69 -2.84 15.80
CA LEU A 23 4.01 -2.46 16.31
C LEU A 23 4.54 -1.18 15.64
N HIS A 24 4.42 -1.06 14.32
CA HIS A 24 4.82 0.13 13.59
C HIS A 24 4.04 1.36 14.10
N HIS A 25 2.72 1.23 14.28
CA HIS A 25 1.88 2.29 14.83
C HIS A 25 2.19 2.61 16.30
N ALA A 26 2.77 1.68 17.06
CA ALA A 26 3.27 1.95 18.41
C ALA A 26 4.59 2.75 18.42
N GLY A 27 5.21 2.98 17.26
CA GLY A 27 6.36 3.87 17.08
C GLY A 27 7.70 3.17 16.84
N ASP A 28 7.75 1.84 16.90
CA ASP A 28 8.98 1.08 16.68
C ASP A 28 9.14 0.72 15.19
N ARG A 29 9.45 1.73 14.38
CA ARG A 29 9.60 1.61 12.91
C ARG A 29 10.72 0.65 12.52
N GLU A 30 11.87 0.73 13.18
CA GLU A 30 13.04 -0.08 12.84
C GLU A 30 12.83 -1.56 13.13
N GLU A 31 12.20 -1.91 14.27
CA GLU A 31 11.79 -3.29 14.51
C GLU A 31 10.72 -3.74 13.53
N ALA A 32 9.74 -2.88 13.20
CA ALA A 32 8.72 -3.21 12.21
C ALA A 32 9.32 -3.53 10.83
N ARG A 33 10.22 -2.68 10.34
CA ARG A 33 10.99 -2.88 9.10
C ARG A 33 11.70 -4.22 9.11
N ARG A 34 12.44 -4.54 10.18
CA ARG A 34 13.15 -5.83 10.30
C ARG A 34 12.20 -7.02 10.24
N ARG A 35 11.06 -6.98 10.92
CA ARG A 35 10.07 -8.06 10.90
C ARG A 35 9.40 -8.23 9.55
N TYR A 36 9.09 -7.12 8.87
CA TYR A 36 8.55 -7.15 7.52
C TYR A 36 9.54 -7.75 6.52
N LEU A 37 10.83 -7.42 6.60
CA LEU A 37 11.86 -8.01 5.73
C LEU A 37 12.01 -9.52 5.95
N VAL A 38 11.93 -9.99 7.20
CA VAL A 38 11.92 -11.43 7.49
C VAL A 38 10.69 -12.09 6.88
N LEU A 39 9.50 -11.51 7.05
CA LEU A 39 8.28 -12.00 6.41
C LEU A 39 8.38 -12.02 4.88
N TRP A 40 9.02 -11.02 4.28
CA TRP A 40 9.20 -10.93 2.83
C TRP A 40 10.06 -12.08 2.33
N ALA A 41 11.16 -12.37 3.03
CA ALA A 41 12.03 -13.50 2.71
C ALA A 41 11.32 -14.86 2.86
N GLU A 42 10.39 -15.00 3.80
CA GLU A 42 9.57 -16.21 3.96
C GLU A 42 8.53 -16.38 2.84
N ILE A 43 7.86 -15.30 2.43
CA ILE A 43 6.85 -15.31 1.36
C ILE A 43 7.52 -15.54 -0.01
N GLY A 44 8.65 -14.88 -0.24
CA GLY A 44 9.39 -14.91 -1.49
C GLY A 44 8.69 -14.22 -2.66
N GLU A 45 9.41 -14.01 -3.77
CA GLU A 45 8.91 -13.31 -4.96
C GLU A 45 7.74 -14.03 -5.65
N HIS A 46 7.56 -15.33 -5.40
CA HIS A 46 6.50 -16.16 -5.96
C HIS A 46 5.38 -16.49 -4.96
N GLY A 47 5.38 -15.86 -3.78
CA GLY A 47 4.32 -16.04 -2.80
C GLY A 47 2.98 -15.49 -3.27
N ASP A 48 1.92 -15.75 -2.50
CA ASP A 48 0.58 -15.27 -2.81
C ASP A 48 0.59 -13.74 -3.06
N PRO A 49 0.04 -13.27 -4.20
CA PRO A 49 0.13 -11.87 -4.57
C PRO A 49 -0.57 -10.91 -3.59
N LEU A 50 -1.61 -11.35 -2.85
CA LEU A 50 -2.25 -10.54 -1.83
C LEU A 50 -1.33 -10.35 -0.62
N HIS A 51 -0.60 -11.38 -0.20
CA HIS A 51 0.39 -11.23 0.87
C HIS A 51 1.54 -10.32 0.44
N ARG A 52 2.07 -10.52 -0.78
CA ARG A 52 3.15 -9.69 -1.32
C ARG A 52 2.71 -8.22 -1.41
N CYS A 53 1.53 -7.95 -1.98
CA CYS A 53 0.96 -6.62 -2.07
C CYS A 53 0.82 -5.97 -0.68
N THR A 54 0.20 -6.67 0.26
CA THR A 54 -0.08 -6.12 1.60
C THR A 54 1.22 -5.87 2.37
N LEU A 55 2.16 -6.81 2.34
CA LEU A 55 3.43 -6.68 3.04
C LEU A 55 4.30 -5.58 2.44
N ALA A 56 4.43 -5.52 1.12
CA ALA A 56 5.24 -4.50 0.45
C ALA A 56 4.70 -3.09 0.73
N HIS A 57 3.38 -2.90 0.73
CA HIS A 57 2.74 -1.64 1.09
C HIS A 57 3.13 -1.18 2.50
N TYR A 58 3.03 -2.05 3.51
CA TYR A 58 3.41 -1.66 4.88
C TYR A 58 4.91 -1.54 5.10
N LEU A 59 5.72 -2.28 4.34
CA LEU A 59 7.17 -2.17 4.39
C LEU A 59 7.66 -0.84 3.77
N ALA A 60 6.98 -0.35 2.74
CA ALA A 60 7.25 0.97 2.15
C ALA A 60 7.15 2.08 3.21
N ASP A 61 6.06 2.11 3.99
CA ASP A 61 5.84 3.10 5.06
C ASP A 61 6.91 3.08 6.18
N THR A 62 7.74 2.04 6.24
CA THR A 62 8.86 1.98 7.19
C THR A 62 10.15 2.54 6.63
N GLN A 63 10.25 2.86 5.34
CA GLN A 63 11.49 3.37 4.75
C GLN A 63 11.78 4.82 5.14
N ASP A 64 13.06 5.15 5.32
CA ASP A 64 13.49 6.53 5.55
C ASP A 64 13.93 7.22 4.25
N ASP A 65 14.48 6.45 3.30
CA ASP A 65 14.81 6.94 1.97
C ASP A 65 13.57 6.88 1.05
N PRO A 66 13.16 8.00 0.42
CA PRO A 66 12.01 8.02 -0.48
C PRO A 66 12.17 7.13 -1.73
N GLY A 67 13.40 6.83 -2.16
CA GLY A 67 13.66 5.91 -3.26
C GLY A 67 13.43 4.46 -2.88
N ASP A 68 13.85 4.06 -1.67
CA ASP A 68 13.55 2.74 -1.11
C ASP A 68 12.05 2.56 -0.88
N GLU A 69 11.37 3.59 -0.37
CA GLU A 69 9.91 3.62 -0.23
C GLU A 69 9.21 3.37 -1.57
N LEU A 70 9.57 4.18 -2.59
CA LEU A 70 9.06 4.02 -3.95
C LEU A 70 9.28 2.61 -4.50
N ALA A 71 10.46 2.03 -4.27
CA ALA A 71 10.78 0.70 -4.75
C ALA A 71 9.89 -0.38 -4.11
N TRP A 72 9.49 -0.21 -2.84
CA TRP A 72 8.55 -1.11 -2.17
C TRP A 72 7.10 -0.87 -2.62
N ASP A 73 6.67 0.38 -2.79
CA ASP A 73 5.33 0.67 -3.29
C ASP A 73 5.12 0.20 -4.74
N LEU A 74 6.17 0.23 -5.57
CA LEU A 74 6.13 -0.36 -6.92
C LEU A 74 5.95 -1.89 -6.87
N ARG A 75 6.64 -2.58 -5.95
CA ARG A 75 6.43 -4.03 -5.73
C ARG A 75 5.01 -4.33 -5.27
N ALA A 76 4.46 -3.48 -4.39
CA ALA A 76 3.08 -3.62 -3.93
C ALA A 76 2.08 -3.49 -5.10
N LEU A 77 2.27 -2.48 -5.96
CA LEU A 77 1.44 -2.30 -7.15
C LEU A 77 1.56 -3.47 -8.13
N SER A 78 2.77 -3.94 -8.43
CA SER A 78 2.96 -5.09 -9.32
C SER A 78 2.24 -6.34 -8.81
N ALA A 79 2.36 -6.65 -7.51
CA ALA A 79 1.64 -7.77 -6.92
C ALA A 79 0.11 -7.58 -6.95
N ALA A 80 -0.39 -6.36 -6.81
CA ALA A 80 -1.82 -6.06 -6.97
C ALA A 80 -2.30 -6.27 -8.42
N GLU A 81 -1.48 -5.92 -9.41
CA GLU A 81 -1.77 -6.14 -10.83
C GLU A 81 -1.84 -7.64 -11.16
N GLU A 82 -0.96 -8.47 -10.60
CA GLU A 82 -1.03 -9.93 -10.72
C GLU A 82 -2.38 -10.50 -10.23
N LEU A 83 -2.93 -10.00 -9.10
CA LEU A 83 -4.25 -10.41 -8.62
C LEU A 83 -5.37 -10.13 -9.62
N THR A 84 -5.27 -9.02 -10.35
CA THR A 84 -6.27 -8.62 -11.34
C THR A 84 -6.18 -9.48 -12.61
N GLU A 85 -4.97 -9.83 -13.03
CA GLU A 85 -4.73 -10.73 -14.17
C GLU A 85 -5.15 -12.17 -13.87
N ASP A 86 -4.80 -12.69 -12.68
CA ASP A 86 -5.21 -14.02 -12.25
C ASP A 86 -6.73 -14.15 -12.12
N ARG A 87 -7.42 -13.07 -11.71
CA ARG A 87 -8.87 -12.99 -11.76
C ARG A 87 -9.41 -13.06 -13.19
N ALA A 88 -8.81 -12.35 -14.15
CA ALA A 88 -9.24 -12.42 -15.55
C ALA A 88 -9.15 -13.87 -16.10
N ALA A 89 -8.24 -14.65 -15.55
CA ALA A 89 -8.08 -16.06 -15.84
C ALA A 89 -8.84 -17.02 -14.89
N GLY A 90 -9.65 -16.51 -13.96
CA GLY A 90 -10.49 -17.29 -13.05
C GLY A 90 -9.75 -17.99 -11.90
N ARG A 91 -8.55 -17.53 -11.54
CA ARG A 91 -7.64 -18.23 -10.59
C ARG A 91 -7.69 -17.72 -9.14
N HIS A 92 -8.25 -16.54 -8.86
CA HIS A 92 -8.26 -15.94 -7.49
C HIS A 92 -9.62 -15.37 -7.06
N GLU A 93 -10.08 -15.75 -5.86
CA GLU A 93 -11.35 -15.30 -5.25
C GLU A 93 -11.21 -13.95 -4.50
N SER A 94 -9.99 -13.50 -4.18
CA SER A 94 -9.70 -12.29 -3.37
C SER A 94 -9.85 -10.94 -4.10
N ALA A 95 -10.51 -10.93 -5.26
CA ALA A 95 -10.55 -9.80 -6.19
C ALA A 95 -11.21 -8.49 -5.69
N PRO A 96 -12.22 -8.50 -4.79
CA PRO A 96 -12.78 -7.26 -4.24
C PRO A 96 -11.80 -6.54 -3.31
N ALA A 97 -11.03 -7.29 -2.51
CA ALA A 97 -10.06 -6.74 -1.58
C ALA A 97 -8.90 -6.06 -2.33
N ALA A 98 -8.38 -6.69 -3.40
CA ALA A 98 -7.33 -6.13 -4.24
C ALA A 98 -7.73 -4.75 -4.82
N ARG A 99 -8.95 -4.63 -5.35
CA ARG A 99 -9.47 -3.37 -5.93
C ARG A 99 -9.53 -2.22 -4.92
N ALA A 100 -9.82 -2.52 -3.66
CA ALA A 100 -9.86 -1.52 -2.61
C ALA A 100 -8.47 -0.95 -2.25
N LEU A 101 -7.39 -1.64 -2.64
CA LEU A 101 -6.00 -1.20 -2.41
C LEU A 101 -5.51 -0.22 -3.48
N TYR A 102 -5.95 -0.35 -4.74
CA TYR A 102 -5.48 0.47 -5.86
C TYR A 102 -5.46 1.99 -5.61
N PRO A 103 -6.51 2.59 -5.00
CA PRO A 103 -6.50 4.02 -4.68
C PRO A 103 -5.32 4.41 -3.79
N SER A 104 -5.04 3.62 -2.74
CA SER A 104 -3.97 3.88 -1.77
C SER A 104 -2.60 3.59 -2.37
N LEU A 105 -2.44 2.50 -3.13
CA LEU A 105 -1.19 2.16 -3.81
C LEU A 105 -0.76 3.25 -4.80
N HIS A 106 -1.69 3.75 -5.62
CA HIS A 106 -1.39 4.84 -6.54
C HIS A 106 -1.18 6.18 -5.81
N LEU A 107 -1.82 6.40 -4.67
CA LEU A 107 -1.62 7.61 -3.88
C LEU A 107 -0.22 7.63 -3.24
N ASN A 108 0.25 6.52 -2.70
CA ASN A 108 1.60 6.39 -2.15
C ASN A 108 2.66 6.68 -3.23
N LEU A 109 2.59 5.99 -4.38
CA LEU A 109 3.48 6.26 -5.51
C LEU A 109 3.47 7.73 -5.93
N ALA A 110 2.29 8.36 -5.92
CA ALA A 110 2.19 9.78 -6.24
C ALA A 110 2.92 10.66 -5.22
N ALA A 111 2.84 10.34 -3.92
CA ALA A 111 3.56 11.04 -2.87
C ALA A 111 5.07 10.80 -2.94
N ASP A 112 5.53 9.59 -3.28
CA ASP A 112 6.96 9.28 -3.43
C ASP A 112 7.58 10.01 -4.60
N TYR A 113 6.92 9.94 -5.77
CA TYR A 113 7.38 10.67 -6.94
C TYR A 113 7.41 12.18 -6.70
N ASP A 114 6.47 12.72 -5.92
CA ASP A 114 6.47 14.13 -5.54
C ASP A 114 7.68 14.47 -4.66
N ARG A 115 7.97 13.65 -3.63
CA ARG A 115 9.15 13.81 -2.78
C ARG A 115 10.47 13.71 -3.55
N LEU A 116 10.53 12.85 -4.56
CA LEU A 116 11.68 12.68 -5.45
C LEU A 116 11.76 13.75 -6.56
N GLY A 117 10.80 14.69 -6.62
CA GLY A 117 10.77 15.75 -7.64
C GLY A 117 10.29 15.30 -9.03
N HIS A 118 9.86 14.04 -9.18
CA HIS A 118 9.29 13.47 -10.40
C HIS A 118 7.82 13.84 -10.59
N ARG A 119 7.57 15.15 -10.71
CA ARG A 119 6.22 15.75 -10.65
C ARG A 119 5.23 15.22 -11.70
N GLU A 120 5.70 14.85 -12.89
CA GLU A 120 4.83 14.28 -13.93
C GLU A 120 4.35 12.87 -13.57
N ALA A 121 5.25 12.04 -13.05
CA ALA A 121 4.92 10.71 -12.55
C ALA A 121 3.96 10.82 -11.35
N ALA A 122 4.24 11.76 -10.42
CA ALA A 122 3.36 12.05 -9.30
C ALA A 122 1.92 12.38 -9.76
N ARG A 123 1.78 13.28 -10.74
CA ARG A 123 0.47 13.64 -11.31
C ARG A 123 -0.21 12.48 -12.02
N LEU A 124 0.54 11.63 -12.72
CA LEU A 124 -0.01 10.44 -13.37
C LEU A 124 -0.62 9.48 -12.33
N HIS A 125 0.14 9.15 -11.30
CA HIS A 125 -0.31 8.25 -10.25
C HIS A 125 -1.47 8.83 -9.45
N LEU A 126 -1.46 10.14 -9.17
CA LEU A 126 -2.59 10.80 -8.52
C LEU A 126 -3.89 10.74 -9.33
N ARG A 127 -3.81 10.90 -10.66
CA ARG A 127 -4.99 10.69 -11.54
C ARG A 127 -5.50 9.26 -11.45
N ARG A 128 -4.61 8.26 -11.41
CA ARG A 128 -5.01 6.84 -11.26
C ARG A 128 -5.64 6.58 -9.89
N ALA A 129 -5.08 7.15 -8.82
CA ALA A 129 -5.65 7.08 -7.47
C ALA A 129 -7.07 7.66 -7.43
N ARG A 130 -7.31 8.82 -8.06
CA ARG A 130 -8.65 9.42 -8.20
C ARG A 130 -9.64 8.50 -8.88
N VAL A 131 -9.27 7.96 -10.05
CA VAL A 131 -10.14 7.09 -10.84
C VAL A 131 -10.50 5.84 -10.05
N ALA A 132 -9.51 5.20 -9.42
CA ALA A 132 -9.74 4.01 -8.60
C ALA A 132 -10.61 4.34 -7.37
N ALA A 133 -10.42 5.51 -6.74
CA ALA A 133 -11.16 5.90 -5.54
C ALA A 133 -12.67 5.96 -5.77
N VAL A 134 -13.15 6.21 -7.00
CA VAL A 134 -14.59 6.24 -7.33
C VAL A 134 -15.31 4.96 -6.90
N ALA A 135 -14.62 3.80 -6.92
CA ALA A 135 -15.19 2.52 -6.53
C ALA A 135 -15.18 2.25 -5.02
N LEU A 136 -14.53 3.10 -4.21
CA LEU A 136 -14.53 2.94 -2.76
C LEU A 136 -15.91 3.26 -2.17
N ALA A 137 -16.28 2.52 -1.13
CA ALA A 137 -17.45 2.81 -0.32
C ALA A 137 -17.31 4.16 0.38
N ASP A 138 -18.44 4.79 0.70
CA ASP A 138 -18.49 6.02 1.50
C ASP A 138 -18.40 5.68 3.00
N ASP A 139 -17.30 5.03 3.36
CA ASP A 139 -16.93 4.72 4.74
C ASP A 139 -15.69 5.51 5.16
N ARG A 140 -15.24 5.32 6.41
CA ARG A 140 -14.08 6.02 6.94
C ARG A 140 -12.80 5.80 6.13
N TYR A 141 -12.65 4.62 5.52
CA TYR A 141 -11.47 4.33 4.70
C TYR A 141 -11.56 5.10 3.38
N GLY A 142 -12.69 4.99 2.67
CA GLY A 142 -12.93 5.71 1.42
C GLY A 142 -12.81 7.23 1.59
N GLU A 143 -13.42 7.79 2.63
CA GLU A 143 -13.29 9.21 2.97
C GLU A 143 -11.84 9.63 3.23
N GLY A 144 -11.10 8.80 3.97
CA GLY A 144 -9.68 9.03 4.27
C GLY A 144 -8.82 9.11 3.02
N VAL A 145 -8.98 8.14 2.10
CA VAL A 145 -8.27 8.11 0.82
C VAL A 145 -8.66 9.31 -0.06
N ARG A 146 -9.95 9.63 -0.19
CA ARG A 146 -10.39 10.80 -0.97
C ARG A 146 -9.83 12.11 -0.40
N ALA A 147 -9.77 12.24 0.93
CA ALA A 147 -9.18 13.41 1.60
C ALA A 147 -7.67 13.51 1.36
N ALA A 148 -6.97 12.37 1.38
CA ALA A 148 -5.56 12.27 1.09
C ALA A 148 -5.21 12.74 -0.33
N ILE A 149 -5.95 12.24 -1.31
CA ILE A 149 -5.87 12.63 -2.72
C ILE A 149 -5.99 14.15 -2.85
N ARG A 150 -7.03 14.76 -2.26
CA ARG A 150 -7.23 16.22 -2.33
C ARG A 150 -6.05 17.02 -1.77
N ARG A 151 -5.44 16.57 -0.66
CA ARG A 151 -4.26 17.24 -0.08
C ARG A 151 -3.06 17.19 -1.03
N LEU A 152 -2.79 16.03 -1.63
CA LEU A 152 -1.69 15.89 -2.58
C LEU A 152 -1.93 16.70 -3.86
N GLU A 153 -3.19 16.80 -4.30
CA GLU A 153 -3.55 17.65 -5.45
C GLU A 153 -3.24 19.12 -5.24
N THR A 154 -3.62 19.66 -4.08
CA THR A 154 -3.29 21.03 -3.71
C THR A 154 -1.77 21.25 -3.74
N ARG A 155 -1.01 20.34 -3.09
CA ARG A 155 0.47 20.41 -3.07
C ARG A 155 1.09 20.39 -4.47
N LEU A 156 0.61 19.51 -5.35
CA LEU A 156 1.09 19.42 -6.73
C LEU A 156 0.60 20.56 -7.64
N GLY A 157 -0.46 21.29 -7.24
CA GLY A 157 -0.95 22.49 -7.89
C GLY A 157 -0.15 23.75 -7.53
N ASP A 158 0.25 23.88 -6.26
CA ASP A 158 0.82 25.11 -5.68
C ASP A 158 2.32 25.33 -5.96
N GLY A 159 2.93 24.57 -6.87
CA GLY A 159 4.34 24.78 -7.26
C GLY A 159 5.41 24.35 -6.24
N GLY A 160 5.12 24.30 -4.93
CA GLY A 160 6.11 24.11 -3.87
C GLY A 160 6.57 22.67 -3.60
N PRO A 161 7.82 22.46 -3.15
CA PRO A 161 8.31 21.15 -2.71
C PRO A 161 7.57 20.66 -1.46
N ALA A 162 7.49 19.34 -1.30
CA ALA A 162 6.81 18.70 -0.18
C ALA A 162 7.49 19.03 1.17
N PRO A 163 6.73 19.23 2.26
CA PRO A 163 7.30 19.25 3.60
C PRO A 163 7.74 17.84 4.01
N ASP A 164 8.91 17.74 4.63
CA ASP A 164 9.53 16.53 5.17
C ASP A 164 8.75 15.97 6.37
N GLY A 165 7.63 15.30 6.11
CA GLY A 165 6.83 14.66 7.16
C GLY A 165 6.22 13.35 6.68
N PRO A 166 6.37 12.25 7.44
CA PRO A 166 5.79 10.97 7.06
C PRO A 166 4.27 11.11 6.96
N TRP A 167 3.70 10.51 5.91
CA TRP A 167 2.26 10.40 5.75
C TRP A 167 1.72 9.37 6.74
N GLY A 168 1.49 9.78 7.98
CA GLY A 168 0.78 8.97 8.97
C GLY A 168 -0.74 9.07 8.81
N PRO A 169 -1.51 8.01 9.13
CA PRO A 169 -2.96 8.09 9.18
C PRO A 169 -3.41 9.21 10.14
N PRO A 170 -4.61 9.79 9.96
CA PRO A 170 -5.05 10.93 10.77
C PRO A 170 -4.96 10.59 12.25
N ARG A 171 -4.11 11.33 12.98
CA ARG A 171 -4.05 11.26 14.45
C ARG A 171 -5.44 11.56 14.97
N ARG A 172 -6.03 10.58 15.68
CA ARG A 172 -7.25 10.79 16.47
C ARG A 172 -6.94 11.90 17.48
N GLN A 173 -7.60 13.05 17.33
CA GLN A 173 -7.74 13.96 18.45
C GLN A 173 -8.75 13.33 19.41
N GLN A 174 -8.34 13.22 20.67
CA GLN A 174 -9.19 12.80 21.78
C GLN A 174 -10.30 13.79 22.04
#